data_AF-A0A1Y2HSK8-F1
#
_entry.id   AF-A0A1Y2HSK8-F1
#
_cell.length_a   1.000
_cell.length_b   1.000
_cell.length_c   1.000
_cell.angle_alpha   90.00
_cell.angle_beta   90.00
_cell.angle_gamma   90.00
#
_symmetry.space_group_name_H-M   'P 1'
#
loop_
_entity.id
_entity.type
_entity.pdbx_description
1 polymer ?
#
loop_
_entity_poly.entity_id
_entity_poly.type
_entity_poly.pdbx_seq_one_letter_code
_entity_poly.pdbx_strand_id
1 'polypeptide(L)'
;MSAAPSASDVQSASITFKTLRAAPSRFAGAPDWNPAVDSFGNEKHTAMTTLLQALGRPGTPAQDVFEAMGPPDLVLPSKEAVQSLVGGRGTVEQVIAQQAHAGAPGPFISGDAQQQQQQAGKTFLVYFWRGIHDYMYLETDEQGEKIAGGDWVLAGE
;
A
#
# COMPACT_ATOMS: atom_id res chain seq x y z
N MET A 1 -0.10 25.49 6.08
CA MET A 1 -0.78 24.24 6.52
C MET A 1 -2.00 24.07 5.63
N SER A 2 -2.01 23.09 4.73
CA SER A 2 -3.22 22.81 3.93
C SER A 2 -4.32 22.31 4.84
N ALA A 3 -5.56 22.74 4.59
CA ALA A 3 -6.73 22.25 5.32
C ALA A 3 -6.87 20.73 5.13
N ALA A 4 -7.42 20.05 6.12
CA ALA A 4 -7.76 18.64 5.99
C ALA A 4 -8.79 18.43 4.86
N PRO A 5 -8.68 17.35 4.06
CA PRO A 5 -9.70 17.02 3.07
C PRO A 5 -11.09 16.90 3.72
N SER A 6 -12.12 17.41 3.03
CA SER A 6 -13.50 17.25 3.48
C SER A 6 -14.01 15.82 3.24
N ALA A 7 -15.14 15.45 3.86
CA ALA A 7 -15.74 14.12 3.66
C ALA A 7 -16.09 13.84 2.19
N SER A 8 -16.57 14.85 1.44
CA SER A 8 -16.84 14.71 0.01
C SER A 8 -15.56 14.53 -0.81
N ASP A 9 -14.46 15.17 -0.40
CA ASP A 9 -13.16 14.99 -1.07
C ASP A 9 -12.66 13.56 -0.88
N VAL A 10 -12.77 13.03 0.36
CA VAL A 10 -12.40 11.65 0.69
C VAL A 10 -13.24 10.65 -0.10
N GLN A 11 -14.56 10.84 -0.16
CA GLN A 11 -15.45 9.97 -0.94
C GLN A 11 -15.12 9.99 -2.44
N SER A 12 -14.90 11.18 -3.01
CA SER A 12 -14.54 11.31 -4.42
C SER A 12 -13.19 10.65 -4.71
N ALA A 13 -12.20 10.86 -3.84
CA ALA A 13 -10.89 10.23 -3.95
C ALA A 13 -10.97 8.70 -3.82
N SER A 14 -11.80 8.18 -2.91
CA SER A 14 -12.06 6.74 -2.76
C SER A 14 -12.57 6.12 -4.06
N ILE A 15 -13.58 6.74 -4.69
CA ILE A 15 -14.16 6.26 -5.94
C ILE A 15 -13.13 6.30 -7.07
N THR A 16 -12.42 7.43 -7.22
CA THR A 16 -11.37 7.60 -8.23
C THR A 16 -10.26 6.57 -8.07
N PHE A 17 -9.74 6.39 -6.85
CA PHE A 17 -8.69 5.42 -6.57
C PHE A 17 -9.15 4.00 -6.94
N LYS A 18 -10.31 3.56 -6.44
CA LYS A 18 -10.84 2.21 -6.72
C LYS A 18 -11.05 1.98 -8.21
N THR A 19 -11.54 2.98 -8.93
CA THR A 19 -11.75 2.92 -10.38
C THR A 19 -10.42 2.77 -11.14
N LEU A 20 -9.42 3.57 -10.78
CA LEU A 20 -8.12 3.59 -11.45
C LEU A 20 -7.15 2.52 -10.95
N ARG A 21 -7.48 1.80 -9.87
CA ARG A 21 -6.62 0.76 -9.29
C ARG A 21 -6.35 -0.39 -10.26
N ALA A 22 -7.37 -0.79 -11.03
CA ALA A 22 -7.27 -1.86 -12.03
C ALA A 22 -6.86 -1.36 -13.43
N ALA A 23 -6.69 -0.05 -13.62
CA ALA A 23 -6.34 0.49 -14.92
C ALA A 23 -4.90 0.12 -15.31
N PRO A 24 -4.63 -0.23 -16.57
CA PRO A 24 -3.28 -0.56 -17.03
C PRO A 24 -2.32 0.61 -16.81
N SER A 25 -1.11 0.28 -16.35
CA SER A 25 -0.01 1.22 -16.10
C SER A 25 1.23 0.76 -16.86
N ARG A 26 1.94 1.71 -17.47
CA ARG A 26 3.22 1.42 -18.16
C ARG A 26 4.24 0.77 -17.22
N PHE A 27 4.27 1.18 -15.96
CA PHE A 27 5.16 0.64 -14.92
C PHE A 27 4.73 -0.75 -14.42
N ALA A 28 3.53 -1.19 -14.76
CA ALA A 28 3.04 -2.55 -14.56
C ALA A 28 3.11 -3.41 -15.84
N GLY A 29 3.87 -2.96 -16.85
CA GLY A 29 4.10 -3.72 -18.09
C GLY A 29 3.10 -3.47 -19.21
N ALA A 30 2.17 -2.51 -19.05
CA ALA A 30 1.29 -2.13 -20.16
C ALA A 30 2.12 -1.54 -21.33
N PRO A 31 1.71 -1.78 -22.59
CA PRO A 31 2.42 -1.23 -23.75
C PRO A 31 2.32 0.29 -23.79
N ASP A 32 1.15 0.82 -23.44
CA ASP A 32 0.81 2.23 -23.58
C ASP A 32 0.88 2.98 -22.25
N TRP A 33 1.24 4.27 -22.34
CA TRP A 33 1.20 5.19 -21.22
C TRP A 33 -0.24 5.62 -20.92
N ASN A 34 -0.65 5.50 -19.66
CA ASN A 34 -1.95 5.96 -19.19
C ASN A 34 -1.76 7.16 -18.24
N PRO A 35 -2.04 8.40 -18.69
CA PRO A 35 -1.76 9.60 -17.91
C PRO A 35 -2.55 9.69 -16.60
N ALA A 36 -3.69 9.01 -16.49
CA ALA A 36 -4.48 9.01 -15.25
C ALA A 36 -3.80 8.20 -14.12
N VAL A 37 -2.97 7.21 -14.45
CA VAL A 37 -2.29 6.34 -13.48
C VAL A 37 -0.78 6.46 -13.47
N ASP A 38 -0.15 6.84 -14.58
CA ASP A 38 1.30 6.86 -14.70
C ASP A 38 1.92 8.22 -14.38
N SER A 39 1.16 9.32 -14.49
CA SER A 39 1.67 10.68 -14.31
C SER A 39 1.58 11.17 -12.86
N PHE A 40 2.67 11.73 -12.34
CA PHE A 40 2.69 12.38 -11.04
C PHE A 40 1.70 13.55 -11.00
N GLY A 41 0.95 13.68 -9.91
CA GLY A 41 -0.03 14.76 -9.73
C GLY A 41 -1.33 14.60 -10.52
N ASN A 42 -1.49 13.56 -11.34
CA ASN A 42 -2.75 13.28 -12.03
C ASN A 42 -3.72 12.49 -11.15
N GLU A 43 -4.81 12.01 -11.75
CA GLU A 43 -6.01 11.49 -11.07
C GLU A 43 -5.72 10.47 -9.97
N LYS A 44 -5.01 9.36 -10.28
CA LYS A 44 -4.73 8.31 -9.29
C LYS A 44 -3.81 8.81 -8.17
N HIS A 45 -2.75 9.54 -8.52
CA HIS A 45 -1.81 10.10 -7.55
C HIS A 45 -2.49 11.11 -6.61
N THR A 46 -3.30 12.02 -7.16
CA THR A 46 -4.03 13.02 -6.40
C THR A 46 -5.08 12.35 -5.50
N ALA A 47 -5.82 11.37 -6.00
CA ALA A 47 -6.76 10.61 -5.18
C ALA A 47 -6.06 9.91 -4.00
N MET A 48 -4.94 9.23 -4.25
CA MET A 48 -4.15 8.59 -3.19
C MET A 48 -3.57 9.61 -2.21
N THR A 49 -3.12 10.77 -2.69
CA THR A 49 -2.62 11.85 -1.82
C THR A 49 -3.71 12.39 -0.90
N THR A 50 -4.92 12.61 -1.43
CA THR A 50 -6.08 13.02 -0.63
C THR A 50 -6.44 11.97 0.41
N LEU A 51 -6.43 10.69 0.03
CA LEU A 51 -6.68 9.57 0.95
C LEU A 51 -5.60 9.48 2.03
N LEU A 52 -4.32 9.63 1.71
CA LEU A 52 -3.22 9.65 2.69
C LEU A 52 -3.40 10.78 3.69
N GLN A 53 -3.70 11.99 3.21
CA GLN A 53 -3.88 13.16 4.07
C GLN A 53 -5.06 13.03 5.03
N ALA A 54 -6.10 12.29 4.65
CA ALA A 54 -7.27 12.06 5.47
C ALA A 54 -7.09 10.86 6.42
N LEU A 55 -6.57 9.74 5.91
CA LEU A 55 -6.59 8.43 6.55
C LEU A 55 -5.24 8.02 7.15
N GLY A 56 -4.14 8.60 6.70
CA GLY A 56 -2.78 8.34 7.20
C GLY A 56 -2.46 8.99 8.55
N ARG A 57 -3.48 9.40 9.31
CA ARG A 57 -3.33 10.12 10.56
C ARG A 57 -3.31 9.16 11.75
N PRO A 58 -2.51 9.45 12.78
CA PRO A 58 -2.55 8.69 14.02
C PRO A 58 -3.97 8.62 14.61
N GLY A 59 -4.43 7.42 14.91
CA GLY A 59 -5.73 7.15 15.53
C GLY A 59 -6.88 6.91 14.57
N THR A 60 -6.69 7.07 13.25
CA THR A 60 -7.69 6.69 12.25
C THR A 60 -7.95 5.17 12.32
N PRO A 61 -9.20 4.70 12.40
CA PRO A 61 -9.50 3.27 12.35
C PRO A 61 -9.00 2.63 11.05
N ALA A 62 -8.33 1.48 11.14
CA ALA A 62 -7.91 0.71 9.97
C ALA A 62 -9.13 0.28 9.14
N GLN A 63 -10.28 0.06 9.77
CA GLN A 63 -11.55 -0.21 9.08
C GLN A 63 -11.92 0.89 8.08
N ASP A 64 -11.75 2.17 8.44
CA ASP A 64 -12.06 3.29 7.55
C ASP A 64 -11.15 3.28 6.32
N VAL A 65 -9.90 2.83 6.49
CA VAL A 65 -8.97 2.62 5.37
C VAL A 65 -9.47 1.53 4.44
N PHE A 66 -9.87 0.37 4.98
CA PHE A 66 -10.39 -0.73 4.16
C PHE A 66 -11.70 -0.35 3.46
N GLU A 67 -12.58 0.40 4.12
CA GLU A 67 -13.82 0.89 3.51
C GLU A 67 -13.52 1.88 2.38
N ALA A 68 -12.62 2.83 2.59
CA ALA A 68 -12.28 3.85 1.61
C ALA A 68 -11.42 3.32 0.45
N MET A 69 -10.45 2.44 0.72
CA MET A 69 -9.44 2.03 -0.27
C MET A 69 -9.60 0.59 -0.77
N GLY A 70 -10.38 -0.23 -0.07
CA GLY A 70 -10.40 -1.68 -0.26
C GLY A 70 -9.17 -2.35 0.39
N PRO A 71 -8.99 -3.67 0.13
CA PRO A 71 -7.84 -4.39 0.67
C PRO A 71 -6.53 -3.78 0.16
N PRO A 72 -5.43 -3.79 0.93
CA PRO A 72 -4.13 -3.34 0.45
C PRO A 72 -3.59 -4.27 -0.64
N ASP A 73 -2.69 -3.77 -1.49
CA ASP A 73 -2.01 -4.59 -2.49
C ASP A 73 -1.02 -5.54 -1.81
N LEU A 74 -0.38 -5.09 -0.72
CA LEU A 74 0.45 -5.93 0.15
C LEU A 74 0.27 -5.56 1.62
N VAL A 75 0.47 -6.55 2.49
CA VAL A 75 0.62 -6.35 3.93
C VAL A 75 2.03 -6.78 4.30
N LEU A 76 2.79 -5.87 4.90
CA LEU A 76 4.18 -6.11 5.27
C LEU A 76 4.39 -5.95 6.78
N PRO A 77 5.31 -6.70 7.39
CA PRO A 77 5.47 -6.72 8.85
C PRO A 77 6.41 -5.64 9.38
N SER A 78 7.14 -4.93 8.53
CA SER A 78 8.10 -3.92 8.98
C SER A 78 8.34 -2.83 7.93
N LYS A 79 8.86 -1.68 8.39
CA LYS A 79 9.21 -0.56 7.52
C LYS A 79 10.39 -0.90 6.61
N GLU A 80 11.33 -1.73 7.08
CA GLU A 80 12.45 -2.25 6.29
C GLU A 80 11.94 -3.11 5.14
N ALA A 81 10.88 -3.90 5.38
CA ALA A 81 10.19 -4.68 4.35
C ALA A 81 9.57 -3.78 3.28
N VAL A 82 8.96 -2.67 3.71
CA VAL A 82 8.42 -1.66 2.79
C VAL A 82 9.57 -1.09 1.96
N GLN A 83 10.66 -0.65 2.59
CA GLN A 83 11.80 -0.03 1.90
C GLN A 83 12.54 -0.98 0.95
N SER A 84 12.55 -2.29 1.21
CA SER A 84 13.22 -3.26 0.33
C SER A 84 12.50 -3.49 -1.00
N LEU A 85 11.22 -3.11 -1.12
CA LEU A 85 10.49 -3.13 -2.40
C LEU A 85 10.98 -2.06 -3.38
N VAL A 86 11.65 -1.00 -2.90
CA VAL A 86 12.08 0.14 -3.73
C VAL A 86 13.18 -0.26 -4.71
N GLY A 87 13.06 0.20 -5.96
CA GLY A 87 14.12 0.11 -6.96
C GLY A 87 14.41 -1.31 -7.46
N GLY A 88 13.44 -2.23 -7.35
CA GLY A 88 13.57 -3.59 -7.88
C GLY A 88 14.64 -4.45 -7.18
N ARG A 89 15.07 -4.05 -5.98
CA ARG A 89 16.08 -4.79 -5.19
C ARG A 89 15.55 -6.11 -4.61
N GLY A 90 14.23 -6.31 -4.64
CA GLY A 90 13.58 -7.59 -4.39
C GLY A 90 12.24 -7.69 -5.11
N THR A 91 11.83 -8.90 -5.48
CA THR A 91 10.42 -9.16 -5.83
C THR A 91 9.58 -9.21 -4.55
N VAL A 92 8.27 -8.98 -4.66
CA VAL A 92 7.31 -9.19 -3.55
C VAL A 92 7.53 -10.55 -2.89
N GLU A 93 7.73 -11.57 -3.71
CA GLU A 93 8.00 -12.94 -3.28
C GLU A 93 9.32 -13.08 -2.53
N GLN A 94 10.39 -12.40 -2.96
CA GLN A 94 11.67 -12.39 -2.25
C GLN A 94 11.59 -11.67 -0.91
N VAL A 95 10.83 -10.58 -0.81
CA VAL A 95 10.62 -9.87 0.47
C VAL A 95 9.84 -10.75 1.45
N ILE A 96 8.78 -11.42 0.98
CA ILE A 96 8.03 -12.37 1.80
C ILE A 96 8.90 -13.58 2.20
N ALA A 97 9.69 -14.13 1.27
CA ALA A 97 10.53 -15.31 1.50
C ALA A 97 11.75 -15.04 2.40
N GLN A 98 12.39 -13.86 2.29
CA GLN A 98 13.49 -13.45 3.18
C GLN A 98 13.03 -13.31 4.63
N GLN A 99 11.77 -12.95 4.84
CA GLN A 99 11.22 -12.78 6.18
C GLN A 99 10.72 -14.08 6.79
N ALA A 100 10.33 -15.06 5.97
CA ALA A 100 10.08 -16.44 6.43
C ALA A 100 11.36 -17.14 6.96
N HIS A 101 12.56 -16.66 6.62
CA HIS A 101 13.83 -17.26 7.05
C HIS A 101 14.39 -16.71 8.37
N ALA A 102 13.75 -15.71 8.99
CA ALA A 102 14.18 -15.19 10.30
C ALA A 102 13.64 -16.00 11.50
N GLY A 103 13.03 -17.18 11.26
CA GLY A 103 12.51 -18.06 12.30
C GLY A 103 12.44 -19.54 11.90
N ALA A 104 13.57 -20.25 12.04
CA ALA A 104 13.75 -21.71 12.05
C ALA A 104 13.75 -22.51 10.71
N PRO A 105 14.63 -23.54 10.57
CA PRO A 105 14.66 -24.44 9.42
C PRO A 105 13.68 -25.60 9.63
N GLY A 106 12.60 -25.63 8.85
CA GLY A 106 11.69 -26.78 8.75
C GLY A 106 11.18 -26.94 7.31
N PRO A 107 10.93 -28.17 6.82
CA PRO A 107 10.45 -28.39 5.47
C PRO A 107 9.00 -27.93 5.33
N PHE A 108 8.73 -27.01 4.40
CA PHE A 108 7.37 -26.60 4.05
C PHE A 108 6.72 -27.65 3.12
N ILE A 109 5.60 -28.22 3.55
CA ILE A 109 4.64 -28.91 2.69
C ILE A 109 3.75 -27.84 2.07
N SER A 110 3.71 -27.74 0.74
CA SER A 110 2.77 -26.90 0.00
C SER A 110 1.34 -27.33 0.29
N GLY A 111 0.52 -26.41 0.82
CA GLY A 111 -0.89 -26.62 1.10
C GLY A 111 -1.64 -25.29 1.13
N ASP A 112 -2.73 -25.25 0.39
CA ASP A 112 -3.59 -24.13 0.05
C ASP A 112 -3.95 -23.11 1.16
N ALA A 113 -4.10 -21.87 0.69
CA ALA A 113 -5.06 -20.85 1.11
C ALA A 113 -5.06 -20.36 2.59
N GLN A 114 -4.87 -19.05 2.72
CA GLN A 114 -5.42 -18.20 3.79
C GLN A 114 -5.02 -18.57 5.23
N GLN A 115 -3.77 -18.32 5.57
CA GLN A 115 -3.46 -17.77 6.89
C GLN A 115 -2.49 -16.60 6.72
N GLN A 116 -3.05 -15.42 6.41
CA GLN A 116 -2.48 -14.18 6.96
C GLN A 116 -2.63 -14.32 8.48
N GLN A 117 -1.66 -14.97 9.11
CA GLN A 117 -1.45 -14.87 10.54
C GLN A 117 -1.41 -13.37 10.82
N GLN A 118 -2.40 -12.89 11.57
CA GLN A 118 -2.32 -11.65 12.33
C GLN A 118 -1.05 -11.77 13.18
N GLN A 119 0.07 -11.33 12.63
CA GLN A 119 1.29 -11.15 13.39
C GLN A 119 0.98 -10.01 14.36
N ALA A 120 0.85 -10.34 15.65
CA ALA A 120 0.74 -9.34 16.70
C ALA A 120 1.96 -8.42 16.59
N GLY A 121 1.73 -7.15 16.29
CA GLY A 121 2.77 -6.22 15.91
C GLY A 121 2.29 -5.23 14.85
N LYS A 122 3.05 -4.15 14.68
CA LYS A 122 2.78 -3.14 13.67
C LYS A 122 2.83 -3.77 12.28
N THR A 123 1.83 -3.47 11.46
CA THR A 123 1.79 -3.91 10.07
C THR A 123 1.76 -2.69 9.15
N PHE A 124 2.14 -2.91 7.89
CA PHE A 124 2.24 -1.88 6.87
C PHE A 124 1.33 -2.26 5.71
N LEU A 125 0.26 -1.50 5.53
CA LEU A 125 -0.71 -1.65 4.44
C LEU A 125 -0.21 -0.88 3.22
N VAL A 126 0.20 -1.58 2.17
CA VAL A 126 0.79 -0.99 0.97
C VAL A 126 -0.25 -0.88 -0.14
N TYR A 127 -0.30 0.28 -0.79
CA TYR A 127 -1.17 0.57 -1.93
C TYR A 127 -0.35 1.09 -3.10
N PHE A 128 -0.42 0.40 -4.24
CA PHE A 128 0.35 0.71 -5.44
C PHE A 128 -0.25 1.85 -6.24
N TRP A 129 0.60 2.80 -6.61
CA TRP A 129 0.23 3.85 -7.55
C TRP A 129 0.44 3.37 -8.99
N ARG A 130 1.67 3.09 -9.40
CA ARG A 130 2.00 2.60 -10.76
C ARG A 130 2.91 1.37 -10.68
N GLY A 131 2.35 0.29 -10.14
CA GLY A 131 3.08 -0.95 -9.84
C GLY A 131 3.95 -0.84 -8.58
N ILE A 132 4.97 -1.70 -8.46
CA ILE A 132 5.90 -1.74 -7.31
C ILE A 132 6.89 -0.57 -7.29
N HIS A 133 6.89 0.27 -8.32
CA HIS A 133 7.86 1.35 -8.49
C HIS A 133 7.56 2.53 -7.54
N ASP A 134 6.30 2.96 -7.48
CA ASP A 134 5.85 4.03 -6.60
C ASP A 134 4.57 3.61 -5.89
N TYR A 135 4.55 3.76 -4.57
CA TYR A 135 3.45 3.31 -3.74
C TYR A 135 3.37 4.11 -2.45
N MET A 136 2.22 4.02 -1.80
CA MET A 136 1.97 4.57 -0.48
C MET A 136 1.87 3.43 0.52
N TYR A 137 2.29 3.66 1.76
CA TYR A 137 2.02 2.75 2.87
C TYR A 137 1.33 3.45 4.02
N LEU A 138 0.56 2.67 4.79
CA LEU A 138 -0.04 3.06 6.05
C LEU A 138 0.46 2.11 7.14
N GLU A 139 1.03 2.66 8.20
CA GLU A 139 1.48 1.91 9.39
C GLU A 139 0.31 1.74 10.34
N THR A 140 0.05 0.53 10.80
CA THR A 140 -0.91 0.25 11.88
C THR A 140 -0.25 0.33 13.25
N ASP A 141 -1.06 0.50 14.28
CA ASP A 141 -0.65 0.25 15.66
C ASP A 141 -0.33 -1.24 15.91
N GLU A 142 0.11 -1.55 17.14
CA GLU A 142 0.52 -2.91 17.53
C GLU A 142 -0.63 -3.92 17.49
N GLN A 143 -1.87 -3.44 17.55
CA GLN A 143 -3.10 -4.21 17.51
C GLN A 143 -3.64 -4.37 16.08
N GLY A 144 -3.16 -3.57 15.12
CA GLY A 144 -3.67 -3.56 13.75
C GLY A 144 -5.03 -2.84 13.60
N GLU A 145 -5.50 -2.16 14.64
CA GLU A 145 -6.85 -1.56 14.68
C GLU A 145 -6.87 -0.11 14.22
N LYS A 146 -5.77 0.61 14.42
CA LYS A 146 -5.66 2.03 14.06
C LYS A 146 -4.40 2.31 13.27
N ILE A 147 -4.44 3.39 12.52
CA ILE A 147 -3.28 3.91 11.81
C ILE A 147 -2.40 4.67 12.79
N ALA A 148 -1.10 4.38 12.75
CA ALA A 148 -0.06 5.10 13.47
C ALA A 148 0.60 6.19 12.58
N GLY A 149 0.55 6.03 11.26
CA GLY A 149 1.06 6.99 10.29
C GLY A 149 1.03 6.45 8.86
N GLY A 150 1.62 7.18 7.92
CA GLY A 150 1.76 6.75 6.54
C GLY A 150 2.62 7.71 5.73
N ASP A 151 3.20 7.21 4.65
CA ASP A 151 4.05 8.02 3.78
C ASP A 151 4.10 7.44 2.36
N TRP A 152 4.71 8.22 1.46
CA TRP A 152 5.03 7.79 0.11
C TRP A 152 6.39 7.11 0.05
N VAL A 153 6.49 6.19 -0.88
CA VAL A 153 7.74 5.64 -1.33
C VAL A 153 7.82 5.84 -2.84
N LEU A 154 8.78 6.69 -3.24
CA LEU A 154 8.99 7.08 -4.62
C LEU A 154 10.38 6.58 -5.05
N ALA A 155 10.46 5.77 -6.10
CA ALA A 155 11.73 5.17 -6.51
C ALA A 155 12.66 6.12 -7.29
N GLY A 156 12.25 7.37 -7.53
CA GLY A 156 12.94 8.30 -8.44
C GLY A 156 12.64 7.98 -9.90
N GLU A 157 12.99 8.88 -10.83
CA GLU A 157 12.90 8.62 -12.28
C GLU A 157 14.14 7.92 -12.84
#